data_AF-A0A973GY06-F1
#
_entry.id   AF-A0A973GY06-F1
#
_cell.length_a   1.000
_cell.length_b   1.000
_cell.length_c   1.000
_cell.angle_alpha   90.00
_cell.angle_beta   90.00
_cell.angle_gamma   90.00
#
_symmetry.space_group_name_H-M   'P 1'
#
loop_
_entity.id
_entity.type
_entity.pdbx_description
1 polymer ?
#
loop_
_entity_poly.entity_id
_entity_poly.type
_entity_poly.pdbx_seq_one_letter_code
_entity_poly.pdbx_strand_id
1 'polypeptide(L)'
;REIAVLLHKYIPFWLATISPHMVSEQARPKLVRYQTELVDVLAQLYLRSSGARATTTERRIDEALADIRRLVEAQGSHERRLSIVEEIVGDIQQRTPVSAAQAEYIQRSIKRIAKRYEQRTERDIFGKLFAQFCIDLGTPRYDALPEAKYDAALAWLRQAGQTYLPDDPDALPPLQESLL
;
A
#
# COMPACT_ATOMS: atom_id res chain seq x y z
N ARG A 1 19.95 -40.21 -67.03
CA ARG A 1 20.72 -40.25 -65.77
C ARG A 1 20.64 -38.85 -65.20
N GLU A 2 19.84 -38.62 -64.16
CA GLU A 2 19.75 -37.31 -63.52
C GLU A 2 20.90 -37.18 -62.52
N ILE A 3 21.63 -36.06 -62.58
CA ILE A 3 22.74 -35.77 -61.67
C ILE A 3 22.20 -34.78 -60.64
N ALA A 4 22.02 -35.24 -59.40
CA ALA A 4 21.70 -34.36 -58.28
C ALA A 4 22.98 -33.67 -57.79
N VAL A 5 23.00 -32.34 -57.78
CA VAL A 5 24.09 -31.54 -57.18
C VAL A 5 23.68 -31.19 -55.75
N LEU A 6 24.38 -31.74 -54.78
CA LEU A 6 24.14 -31.51 -53.35
C LEU A 6 25.36 -30.84 -52.73
N LEU A 7 25.13 -29.80 -51.92
CA LEU A 7 26.20 -29.22 -51.09
C LEU A 7 26.65 -30.24 -50.05
N HIS A 8 27.95 -30.33 -49.82
CA HIS A 8 28.57 -31.33 -48.94
C HIS A 8 27.92 -31.40 -47.54
N LYS A 9 27.49 -30.25 -46.99
CA LYS A 9 26.83 -30.16 -45.68
C LYS A 9 25.50 -30.90 -45.59
N TYR A 10 24.84 -31.18 -46.70
CA TYR A 10 23.55 -31.88 -46.76
C TYR A 10 23.68 -33.36 -47.08
N ILE A 11 24.88 -33.85 -47.41
CA ILE A 11 25.14 -35.27 -47.66
C ILE A 11 24.63 -36.16 -46.52
N PRO A 12 24.87 -35.83 -45.22
CA PRO A 12 24.38 -36.65 -44.11
C PRO A 12 22.85 -36.89 -44.16
N PHE A 13 22.07 -35.82 -44.31
CA PHE A 13 20.61 -35.91 -44.36
C PHE A 13 20.11 -36.56 -45.66
N TRP A 14 20.80 -36.33 -46.77
CA TRP A 14 20.46 -37.01 -48.01
C TRP A 14 20.64 -38.52 -47.88
N LEU A 15 21.78 -38.99 -47.33
CA LEU A 15 22.03 -40.40 -47.06
C LEU A 15 20.98 -41.02 -46.13
N ALA A 16 20.44 -40.25 -45.18
CA ALA A 16 19.37 -40.70 -44.31
C ALA A 16 18.07 -41.04 -45.06
N THR A 17 17.86 -40.50 -46.27
CA THR A 17 16.62 -40.68 -47.05
C THR A 17 16.72 -41.77 -48.13
N ILE A 18 17.92 -42.28 -48.42
CA ILE A 18 18.12 -43.26 -49.49
C ILE A 18 17.65 -44.64 -49.05
N SER A 19 16.83 -45.29 -49.87
CA SER A 19 16.44 -46.68 -49.62
C SER A 19 17.61 -47.65 -49.87
N PRO A 20 17.92 -48.59 -48.95
CA PRO A 20 19.08 -49.49 -49.08
C PRO A 20 19.10 -50.39 -50.32
N HIS A 21 17.96 -50.63 -50.98
CA HIS A 21 17.90 -51.41 -52.22
C HIS A 21 18.32 -50.60 -53.46
N MET A 22 18.46 -49.28 -53.34
CA MET A 22 18.86 -48.37 -54.42
C MET A 22 20.38 -48.20 -54.54
N VAL A 23 21.15 -48.84 -53.65
CA VAL A 23 22.61 -48.79 -53.65
C VAL A 23 23.19 -50.18 -53.95
N SER A 24 24.42 -50.21 -54.45
CA SER A 24 25.15 -51.46 -54.70
C SER A 24 25.24 -52.32 -53.43
N GLU A 25 25.27 -53.65 -53.58
CA GLU A 25 25.39 -54.60 -52.47
C GLU A 25 26.58 -54.32 -51.54
N GLN A 26 27.68 -53.80 -52.09
CA GLN A 26 28.87 -53.44 -51.30
C GLN A 26 28.65 -52.21 -50.40
N ALA A 27 27.76 -51.28 -50.78
CA ALA A 27 27.51 -50.03 -50.07
C ALA A 27 26.32 -50.13 -49.10
N ARG A 28 25.37 -51.03 -49.38
CA ARG A 28 24.19 -51.32 -48.55
C ARG A 28 24.50 -51.46 -47.05
N PRO A 29 25.47 -52.27 -46.59
CA PRO A 29 25.74 -52.41 -45.15
C PRO A 29 26.25 -51.13 -44.50
N LYS A 30 26.99 -50.29 -45.23
CA LYS A 30 27.50 -49.01 -44.73
C LYS A 30 26.39 -47.98 -44.59
N LEU A 31 25.46 -47.94 -45.54
CA LEU A 31 24.30 -47.04 -45.52
C LEU A 31 23.36 -47.37 -44.36
N VAL A 32 23.03 -48.64 -44.17
CA VAL A 32 22.17 -49.08 -43.06
C VAL A 32 22.80 -48.72 -41.72
N ARG A 33 24.09 -49.01 -41.54
CA ARG A 33 24.82 -48.64 -40.32
C ARG A 33 24.77 -47.14 -40.06
N TYR A 34 25.03 -46.32 -41.07
CA TYR A 34 24.94 -44.86 -40.96
C TYR A 34 23.54 -44.40 -40.55
N GLN A 35 22.49 -44.94 -41.17
CA GLN A 35 21.10 -44.59 -40.86
C GLN A 35 20.73 -44.98 -39.41
N THR A 36 21.17 -46.14 -38.94
CA THR A 36 20.96 -46.58 -37.55
C THR A 36 21.69 -45.68 -36.55
N GLU A 37 22.99 -45.43 -36.75
CA GLU A 37 23.79 -44.57 -35.86
C GLU A 37 23.25 -43.12 -35.83
N LEU A 38 22.75 -42.61 -36.95
CA LEU A 38 22.15 -41.28 -37.03
C LEU A 38 20.89 -41.17 -36.16
N VAL A 39 20.04 -42.19 -36.13
CA VAL A 39 18.84 -42.21 -35.28
C VAL A 39 19.23 -42.13 -33.81
N ASP A 40 20.26 -42.86 -33.39
CA ASP A 40 20.75 -42.83 -32.01
C ASP A 40 21.27 -41.45 -31.61
N VAL A 41 22.03 -40.79 -32.49
CA VAL A 41 22.54 -39.43 -32.26
C VAL A 41 21.41 -38.41 -32.17
N LEU A 42 20.43 -38.48 -33.08
CA LEU A 42 19.26 -37.60 -33.05
C LEU A 42 18.43 -37.84 -31.78
N ALA A 43 18.24 -39.10 -31.38
CA ALA A 43 17.55 -39.44 -30.16
C ALA A 43 18.25 -38.85 -28.92
N GLN A 44 19.58 -38.98 -28.85
CA GLN A 44 20.37 -38.39 -27.76
C GLN A 44 20.29 -36.86 -27.72
N LEU A 45 20.26 -36.19 -28.88
CA LEU A 45 20.19 -34.73 -28.95
C LEU A 45 18.80 -34.23 -28.52
N TYR A 46 17.74 -34.81 -29.08
CA TYR A 46 16.37 -34.29 -28.95
C TYR A 46 15.61 -34.84 -27.74
N LEU A 47 15.80 -36.11 -27.35
CA LEU A 47 15.13 -36.65 -26.17
C LEU A 47 15.82 -36.21 -24.87
N ARG A 48 17.13 -35.96 -24.87
CA ARG A 48 17.82 -35.37 -23.71
C ARG A 48 17.36 -33.94 -23.43
N SER A 49 17.02 -33.17 -24.47
CA SER A 49 16.49 -31.81 -24.31
C SER A 49 15.02 -31.76 -23.88
N SER A 50 14.25 -32.84 -24.10
CA SER A 50 12.83 -32.90 -23.72
C SER A 50 12.61 -33.17 -22.23
N GLY A 51 13.64 -33.59 -21.49
CA GLY A 51 13.63 -33.72 -20.04
C GLY A 51 13.85 -32.38 -19.35
N ALA A 52 13.00 -31.38 -19.62
CA ALA A 52 13.04 -30.10 -18.93
C ALA A 52 12.68 -30.30 -17.44
N ARG A 53 13.72 -30.48 -16.62
CA ARG A 53 13.65 -30.33 -15.17
C ARG A 53 13.18 -28.90 -14.92
N ALA A 54 12.06 -28.72 -14.21
CA ALA A 54 11.55 -27.39 -13.84
C ALA A 54 12.73 -26.49 -13.46
N THR A 55 12.91 -25.41 -14.23
CA THR A 55 14.14 -24.62 -14.11
C THR A 55 14.21 -24.06 -12.69
N THR A 56 15.41 -23.85 -12.15
CA THR A 56 15.57 -23.18 -10.85
C THR A 56 14.80 -21.86 -10.79
N THR A 57 14.61 -21.22 -11.95
CA THR A 57 13.80 -20.01 -12.13
C THR A 57 12.31 -20.24 -11.86
N GLU A 58 11.71 -21.32 -12.38
CA GLU A 58 10.28 -21.62 -12.16
C GLU A 58 9.98 -21.86 -10.68
N ARG A 59 10.83 -22.62 -9.98
CA ARG A 59 10.66 -22.85 -8.53
C ARG A 59 10.74 -21.54 -7.73
N ARG A 60 11.67 -20.64 -8.09
CA ARG A 60 11.80 -19.34 -7.44
C ARG A 60 10.57 -18.45 -7.68
N ILE A 61 9.97 -18.54 -8.86
CA ILE A 61 8.74 -17.81 -9.18
C ILE A 61 7.58 -18.37 -8.34
N ASP A 62 7.45 -19.70 -8.24
CA ASP A 62 6.40 -20.33 -7.43
C ASP A 62 6.53 -19.98 -5.93
N GLU A 63 7.76 -20.00 -5.40
CA GLU A 63 8.06 -19.58 -4.03
C GLU A 63 7.71 -18.10 -3.80
N ALA A 64 8.13 -17.21 -4.71
CA ALA A 64 7.82 -15.79 -4.61
C ALA A 64 6.31 -15.52 -4.68
N LEU A 65 5.58 -16.24 -5.54
CA LEU A 65 4.12 -16.13 -5.64
C LEU A 65 3.42 -16.61 -4.37
N ALA A 66 3.93 -17.68 -3.73
CA ALA A 66 3.41 -18.15 -2.46
C ALA A 66 3.62 -17.11 -1.34
N ASP A 67 4.79 -16.48 -1.29
CA ASP A 67 5.10 -15.45 -0.31
C ASP A 67 4.27 -14.17 -0.53
N ILE A 68 4.08 -13.74 -1.79
CA ILE A 68 3.19 -12.62 -2.12
C ILE A 68 1.76 -12.90 -1.63
N ARG A 69 1.23 -14.10 -1.87
CA ARG A 69 -0.12 -14.46 -1.40
C ARG A 69 -0.25 -14.36 0.12
N ARG A 70 0.75 -14.85 0.87
CA ARG A 70 0.78 -14.74 2.33
C ARG A 70 0.81 -13.28 2.80
N LEU A 71 1.61 -12.44 2.13
CA LEU A 71 1.68 -11.01 2.45
C LEU A 71 0.35 -10.31 2.20
N VAL A 72 -0.34 -10.61 1.11
CA VAL A 72 -1.66 -10.05 0.79
C VAL A 72 -2.70 -10.48 1.84
N GLU A 73 -2.70 -11.75 2.26
CA GLU A 73 -3.58 -12.23 3.32
C GLU A 73 -3.30 -11.56 4.67
N ALA A 74 -2.03 -11.39 5.03
CA ALA A 74 -1.62 -10.70 6.24
C ALA A 74 -2.02 -9.22 6.22
N GLN A 75 -1.83 -8.54 5.08
CA GLN A 75 -2.26 -7.14 4.89
C GLN A 75 -3.77 -7.01 5.11
N GLY A 76 -4.58 -7.86 4.48
CA GLY A 76 -6.04 -7.82 4.66
C GLY A 76 -6.48 -8.11 6.10
N SER A 77 -5.74 -8.94 6.84
CA SER A 77 -5.96 -9.15 8.28
C SER A 77 -5.63 -7.89 9.10
N HIS A 78 -4.52 -7.22 8.79
CA HIS A 78 -4.13 -5.97 9.46
C HIS A 78 -5.10 -4.83 9.20
N GLU A 79 -5.58 -4.66 7.97
CA GLU A 79 -6.57 -3.63 7.62
C GLU A 79 -7.87 -3.81 8.40
N ARG A 80 -8.38 -5.05 8.53
CA ARG A 80 -9.58 -5.32 9.35
C ARG A 80 -9.37 -4.98 10.82
N ARG A 81 -8.20 -5.32 11.37
CA ARG A 81 -7.88 -5.00 12.77
C ARG A 81 -7.75 -3.50 12.99
N LEU A 82 -7.14 -2.78 12.04
CA LEU A 82 -7.06 -1.32 12.10
C LEU A 82 -8.45 -0.69 12.07
N SER A 83 -9.32 -1.12 11.16
CA SER A 83 -10.70 -0.63 11.09
C SER A 83 -11.46 -0.82 12.41
N ILE A 84 -11.32 -1.97 13.06
CA ILE A 84 -11.94 -2.22 14.38
C ILE A 84 -11.33 -1.31 15.46
N VAL A 85 -10.02 -1.15 15.47
CA VAL A 85 -9.35 -0.26 16.43
C VAL A 85 -9.78 1.18 16.23
N GLU A 86 -9.87 1.64 14.99
CA GLU A 86 -10.34 2.99 14.64
C GLU A 86 -11.78 3.22 15.09
N GLU A 87 -12.67 2.24 14.90
CA GLU A 87 -14.05 2.28 15.40
C GLU A 87 -14.08 2.40 16.93
N ILE A 88 -13.34 1.55 17.64
CA ILE A 88 -13.27 1.58 19.12
C ILE A 88 -12.69 2.90 19.62
N VAL A 89 -11.62 3.40 19.00
CA VAL A 89 -11.02 4.68 19.37
C VAL A 89 -12.00 5.83 19.14
N GLY A 90 -12.72 5.82 18.01
CA GLY A 90 -13.78 6.79 17.73
C GLY A 90 -14.87 6.78 18.80
N ASP A 91 -15.34 5.61 19.19
CA ASP A 91 -16.34 5.43 20.26
C ASP A 91 -15.83 5.93 21.62
N ILE A 92 -14.56 5.66 21.95
CA ILE A 92 -13.94 6.14 23.18
C ILE A 92 -13.85 7.66 23.16
N GLN A 93 -13.35 8.27 22.08
CA GLN A 93 -13.21 9.74 21.99
C GLN A 93 -14.54 10.48 22.01
N GLN A 94 -15.65 9.84 21.59
CA GLN A 94 -16.99 10.40 21.72
C GLN A 94 -17.52 10.38 23.16
N ARG A 95 -17.08 9.41 23.98
CA ARG A 95 -17.55 9.25 25.37
C ARG A 95 -16.60 9.85 26.40
N THR A 96 -15.32 9.98 26.04
CA THR A 96 -14.28 10.53 26.90
C THR A 96 -14.30 12.06 26.78
N PRO A 97 -14.51 12.80 27.88
CA PRO A 97 -14.38 14.24 27.87
C PRO A 97 -12.92 14.66 27.69
N VAL A 98 -12.70 15.88 27.21
CA VAL A 98 -11.38 16.51 27.13
C VAL A 98 -10.65 16.45 28.48
N SER A 99 -9.33 16.42 28.42
CA SER A 99 -8.51 16.42 29.64
C SER A 99 -8.69 17.72 30.44
N ALA A 100 -8.32 17.70 31.72
CA ALA A 100 -8.37 18.89 32.57
C ALA A 100 -7.54 20.05 32.00
N ALA A 101 -6.38 19.76 31.40
CA ALA A 101 -5.52 20.76 30.76
C ALA A 101 -6.19 21.41 29.54
N GLN A 102 -6.84 20.61 28.71
CA GLN A 102 -7.59 21.07 27.54
C GLN A 102 -8.81 21.91 27.95
N ALA A 103 -9.57 21.46 28.95
CA ALA A 103 -10.69 22.21 29.50
C ALA A 103 -10.24 23.56 30.08
N GLU A 104 -9.10 23.60 30.79
CA GLU A 104 -8.51 24.82 31.31
C GLU A 104 -8.06 25.75 30.18
N TYR A 105 -7.44 25.22 29.12
CA TYR A 105 -7.05 26.00 27.95
C TYR A 105 -8.26 26.68 27.30
N ILE A 106 -9.36 25.95 27.08
CA ILE A 106 -10.60 26.49 26.53
C ILE A 106 -11.13 27.62 27.43
N GLN A 107 -11.25 27.36 28.73
CA GLN A 107 -11.78 28.35 29.68
C GLN A 107 -10.91 29.62 29.71
N ARG A 108 -9.57 29.48 29.77
CA ARG A 108 -8.64 30.61 29.77
C ARG A 108 -8.72 31.41 28.46
N SER A 109 -8.89 30.74 27.33
CA SER A 109 -9.03 31.38 26.03
C SER A 109 -10.29 32.24 25.95
N ILE A 110 -11.45 31.71 26.35
CA ILE A 110 -12.71 32.46 26.34
C ILE A 110 -12.65 33.65 27.31
N LYS A 111 -12.13 33.44 28.52
CA LYS A 111 -11.92 34.53 29.49
C LYS A 111 -11.00 35.61 28.94
N ARG A 112 -9.93 35.22 28.24
CA ARG A 112 -8.96 36.17 27.68
C ARG A 112 -9.58 37.02 26.56
N ILE A 113 -10.31 36.39 25.64
CA ILE A 113 -11.04 37.12 24.59
C ILE A 113 -12.03 38.10 25.21
N ALA A 114 -12.88 37.62 26.13
CA ALA A 114 -13.90 38.45 26.78
C ALA A 114 -13.27 39.65 27.51
N LYS A 115 -12.25 39.41 28.33
CA LYS A 115 -11.58 40.47 29.10
C LYS A 115 -10.89 41.51 28.21
N ARG A 116 -10.22 41.07 27.14
CA ARG A 116 -9.57 42.00 26.20
C ARG A 116 -10.60 42.80 25.41
N TYR A 117 -11.72 42.20 25.03
CA TYR A 117 -12.81 42.89 24.38
C TYR A 117 -13.47 43.93 25.30
N GLU A 118 -13.70 43.58 26.56
CA GLU A 118 -14.22 44.48 27.60
C GLU A 118 -13.28 45.68 27.80
N GLN A 119 -11.96 45.47 27.86
CA GLN A 119 -10.99 46.56 27.97
C GLN A 119 -11.03 47.55 26.79
N ARG A 120 -11.42 47.11 25.59
CA ARG A 120 -11.49 47.96 24.39
C ARG A 120 -12.85 48.63 24.19
N THR A 121 -13.92 48.02 24.70
CA THR A 121 -15.30 48.42 24.37
C THR A 121 -16.17 48.74 25.58
N GLU A 122 -15.65 48.53 26.79
CA GLU A 122 -16.36 48.61 28.08
C GLU A 122 -17.58 47.68 28.18
N ARG A 123 -17.64 46.63 27.33
CA ARG A 123 -18.73 45.65 27.31
C ARG A 123 -18.23 44.26 27.71
N ASP A 124 -18.80 43.71 28.77
CA ASP A 124 -18.61 42.30 29.13
C ASP A 124 -19.41 41.40 28.20
N ILE A 125 -18.71 40.48 27.53
CA ILE A 125 -19.29 39.47 26.62
C ILE A 125 -18.98 38.04 27.07
N PHE A 126 -18.41 37.83 28.26
CA PHE A 126 -17.99 36.50 28.71
C PHE A 126 -19.17 35.51 28.72
N GLY A 127 -20.29 35.88 29.34
CA GLY A 127 -21.47 35.02 29.41
C GLY A 127 -22.03 34.69 28.02
N LYS A 128 -22.02 35.66 27.09
CA LYS A 128 -22.45 35.46 25.71
C LYS A 128 -21.52 34.50 24.96
N LEU A 129 -20.20 34.69 25.06
CA LEU A 129 -19.22 33.82 24.43
C LEU A 129 -19.31 32.39 24.97
N PHE A 130 -19.43 32.23 26.29
CA PHE A 130 -19.60 30.92 26.90
C PHE A 130 -20.87 30.22 26.41
N ALA A 131 -22.01 30.92 26.42
CA ALA A 131 -23.27 30.36 25.96
C ALA A 131 -23.19 29.95 24.49
N GLN A 132 -22.61 30.80 23.63
CA GLN A 132 -22.43 30.51 22.22
C GLN A 132 -21.52 29.29 21.99
N PHE A 133 -20.41 29.19 22.72
CA PHE A 133 -19.52 28.03 22.67
C PHE A 133 -20.26 26.73 23.00
N CYS A 134 -21.03 26.74 24.10
CA CYS A 134 -21.82 25.59 24.54
C CYS A 134 -22.89 25.18 23.51
N ILE A 135 -23.57 26.15 22.91
CA ILE A 135 -24.57 25.93 21.86
C ILE A 135 -23.91 25.34 20.60
N ASP A 136 -22.85 25.98 20.10
CA ASP A 136 -22.22 25.61 18.83
C ASP A 136 -21.59 24.22 18.88
N LEU A 137 -20.98 23.85 20.01
CA LEU A 137 -20.36 22.54 20.18
C LEU A 137 -21.29 21.48 20.80
N GLY A 138 -22.52 21.86 21.15
CA GLY A 138 -23.50 20.98 21.77
C GLY A 138 -22.99 20.39 23.08
N THR A 139 -22.38 21.21 23.93
CA THR A 139 -21.86 20.81 25.25
C THR A 139 -22.44 21.69 26.36
N PRO A 140 -22.75 21.15 27.54
CA PRO A 140 -23.21 21.97 28.66
C PRO A 140 -22.08 22.79 29.31
N ARG A 141 -20.83 22.37 29.19
CA ARG A 141 -19.66 22.95 29.88
C ARG A 141 -18.35 22.49 29.23
N TYR A 142 -17.25 23.21 29.47
CA TYR A 142 -15.95 22.94 28.84
C TYR A 142 -15.39 21.54 29.17
N ASP A 143 -15.53 21.11 30.43
CA ASP A 143 -15.07 19.80 30.94
C ASP A 143 -15.96 18.63 30.53
N ALA A 144 -17.10 18.90 29.88
CA ALA A 144 -17.98 17.88 29.31
C ALA A 144 -17.85 17.81 27.78
N LEU A 145 -16.96 18.59 27.17
CA LEU A 145 -16.71 18.52 25.73
C LEU A 145 -16.06 17.16 25.41
N PRO A 146 -16.61 16.35 24.47
CA PRO A 146 -15.94 15.15 24.00
C PRO A 146 -14.57 15.45 23.41
N GLU A 147 -13.59 14.60 23.65
CA GLU A 147 -12.22 14.74 23.14
C GLU A 147 -12.19 14.89 21.61
N ALA A 148 -13.06 14.14 20.90
CA ALA A 148 -13.24 14.24 19.46
C ALA A 148 -13.61 15.65 18.95
N LYS A 149 -14.14 16.53 19.81
CA LYS A 149 -14.53 17.91 19.46
C LYS A 149 -13.49 18.94 19.88
N TYR A 150 -12.33 18.54 20.40
CA TYR A 150 -11.31 19.48 20.87
C TYR A 150 -10.78 20.36 19.72
N ASP A 151 -10.49 19.79 18.56
CA ASP A 151 -10.05 20.55 17.39
C ASP A 151 -11.11 21.55 16.90
N ALA A 152 -12.38 21.16 16.95
CA ALA A 152 -13.50 22.06 16.64
C ALA A 152 -13.57 23.22 17.65
N ALA A 153 -13.30 22.97 18.94
CA ALA A 153 -13.19 24.01 19.95
C ALA A 153 -12.03 24.97 19.67
N LEU A 154 -10.85 24.46 19.30
CA LEU A 154 -9.71 25.32 18.93
C LEU A 154 -10.02 26.19 17.71
N ALA A 155 -10.69 25.64 16.69
CA ALA A 155 -11.13 26.39 15.52
C ALA A 155 -12.13 27.49 15.91
N TRP A 156 -13.12 27.17 16.74
CA TRP A 156 -14.09 28.13 17.26
C TRP A 156 -13.41 29.27 18.02
N LEU A 157 -12.42 28.95 18.88
CA LEU A 157 -11.67 29.96 19.65
C LEU A 157 -10.89 30.91 18.73
N ARG A 158 -10.27 30.40 17.67
CA ARG A 158 -9.58 31.23 16.66
C ARG A 158 -10.55 32.15 15.94
N GLN A 159 -11.72 31.63 15.53
CA GLN A 159 -12.75 32.41 14.87
C GLN A 159 -13.32 33.50 15.80
N ALA A 160 -13.60 33.16 17.06
CA ALA A 160 -14.03 34.12 18.07
C ALA A 160 -12.96 35.20 18.30
N GLY A 161 -11.69 34.82 18.41
CA GLY A 161 -10.57 35.76 18.49
C GLY A 161 -10.54 36.73 17.32
N GLN A 162 -10.65 36.25 16.09
CA GLN A 162 -10.69 37.10 14.88
C GLN A 162 -11.92 38.01 14.84
N THR A 163 -13.08 37.54 15.30
CA THR A 163 -14.33 38.30 15.27
C THR A 163 -14.33 39.45 16.26
N TYR A 164 -13.90 39.20 17.49
CA TYR A 164 -13.96 40.19 18.57
C TYR A 164 -12.66 40.99 18.71
N LEU A 165 -11.53 40.46 18.25
CA LEU A 165 -10.20 41.05 18.41
C LEU A 165 -9.35 40.87 17.11
N PRO A 166 -9.81 41.41 15.95
CA PRO A 166 -9.17 41.18 14.65
C PRO A 166 -7.71 41.61 14.59
N ASP A 167 -7.34 42.69 15.28
CA ASP A 167 -5.98 43.26 15.30
C ASP A 167 -5.17 42.84 16.53
N ASP A 168 -5.57 41.78 17.25
CA ASP A 168 -4.90 41.34 18.47
C ASP A 168 -4.16 40.00 18.25
N PRO A 169 -2.83 40.01 18.05
CA PRO A 169 -2.06 38.77 17.90
C PRO A 169 -2.05 37.90 19.17
N ASP A 170 -2.40 38.49 20.32
CA ASP A 170 -2.42 37.87 21.63
C ASP A 170 -3.85 37.55 22.12
N ALA A 171 -4.83 37.52 21.20
CA ALA A 171 -6.22 37.19 21.51
C ALA A 171 -6.37 35.83 22.22
N LEU A 172 -5.52 34.87 21.85
CA LEU A 172 -5.48 33.54 22.44
C LEU A 172 -4.21 33.32 23.28
N PRO A 173 -4.28 32.52 24.36
CA PRO A 173 -3.09 32.06 25.04
C PRO A 173 -2.28 31.09 24.15
N PRO A 174 -0.95 31.03 24.33
CA PRO A 174 -0.13 30.07 23.59
C PRO A 174 -0.55 28.64 23.91
N LEU A 175 -0.61 27.78 22.89
CA LEU A 175 -0.81 26.35 23.05
C LEU A 175 0.45 25.76 23.72
N GLN A 176 0.41 25.60 25.03
CA GLN A 176 1.51 25.00 25.82
C GLN A 176 1.46 23.46 25.84
N GLU A 177 0.52 22.85 25.12
CA GLU A 177 0.23 21.40 25.15
C GLU A 177 1.21 20.55 24.32
N SER A 178 2.24 21.14 23.71
CA SER A 178 3.23 20.41 22.89
C SER A 178 4.37 19.74 23.70
N LEU A 179 4.34 19.74 25.03
CA LEU A 179 5.49 19.35 25.87
C LEU A 179 5.25 18.17 26.84
N LEU A 180 4.21 17.36 26.64
CA LEU A 180 4.05 16.09 27.38
C LEU A 180 3.86 14.92 26.43
#